data_AF-A0A9X2SZW8-F1
#
_entry.id   AF-A0A9X2SZW8-F1
#
_cell.length_a   1.000
_cell.length_b   1.000
_cell.length_c   1.000
_cell.angle_alpha   90.00
_cell.angle_beta   90.00
_cell.angle_gamma   90.00
#
_symmetry.space_group_name_H-M   'P 1'
#
loop_
_entity.id
_entity.type
_entity.pdbx_description
1 polymer ?
#
loop_
_entity_poly.entity_id
_entity_poly.type
_entity_poly.pdbx_seq_one_letter_code
_entity_poly.pdbx_strand_id
1 'polypeptide(L)'
;MKQLIILILTISLMGCTENEMEDREPNYTLSLANSTPSLSANLNSQSINWRYGFQEYQMIIGYCNANGVSGTKEPLRILNFELSSDDTSNKFSFTLPKMDTSDPNEVKSVLSKGQKQLGHSDNQFQFYIRKDGIYYFNSASNQKIEILKTEEIIKEDNQKRMVVWVKIENLELQNETGEKLHLKNGLMVAELYGHIMEN
;
A
#
# COMPACT_ATOMS: atom_id res chain seq x y z
N MET A 1 35.44 -43.91 -44.50
CA MET A 1 35.30 -44.10 -43.04
C MET A 1 33.87 -43.79 -42.66
N LYS A 2 33.21 -44.76 -42.01
CA LYS A 2 31.86 -44.68 -41.47
C LYS A 2 31.87 -43.80 -40.22
N GLN A 3 30.99 -42.81 -40.10
CA GLN A 3 30.47 -42.37 -38.81
C GLN A 3 28.98 -42.06 -38.96
N LEU A 4 28.18 -43.02 -38.51
CA LEU A 4 26.75 -42.89 -38.25
C LEU A 4 26.62 -42.07 -36.96
N ILE A 5 26.00 -40.89 -37.00
CA ILE A 5 25.59 -40.19 -35.78
C ILE A 5 24.14 -40.62 -35.51
N ILE A 6 23.99 -41.49 -34.52
CA ILE A 6 22.72 -41.91 -33.96
C ILE A 6 22.29 -40.82 -32.98
N LEU A 7 21.26 -40.05 -33.32
CA LEU A 7 20.63 -39.11 -32.40
C LEU A 7 19.62 -39.89 -31.54
N ILE A 8 19.98 -40.17 -30.29
CA ILE A 8 19.08 -40.79 -29.31
C ILE A 8 18.16 -39.70 -28.76
N LEU A 9 16.89 -39.71 -29.16
CA LEU A 9 15.82 -39.00 -28.45
C LEU A 9 15.60 -39.70 -27.09
N THR A 10 16.13 -39.15 -26.01
CA THR A 10 15.67 -39.50 -24.66
C THR A 10 14.39 -38.71 -24.38
N ILE A 11 13.26 -39.38 -24.57
CA ILE A 11 11.97 -38.96 -24.03
C ILE A 11 12.05 -39.19 -22.52
N SER A 12 12.38 -38.15 -21.76
CA SER A 12 12.22 -38.16 -20.30
C SER A 12 10.77 -37.86 -19.97
N LEU A 13 9.94 -38.90 -20.03
CA LEU A 13 8.68 -38.97 -19.28
C LEU A 13 9.06 -39.20 -17.81
N MET A 14 9.27 -38.13 -17.05
CA MET A 14 9.10 -38.17 -15.60
C MET A 14 7.68 -37.71 -15.29
N GLY A 15 6.86 -38.69 -14.93
CA GLY A 15 5.54 -38.47 -14.35
C GLY A 15 5.64 -37.89 -12.95
N CYS A 16 4.65 -37.05 -12.66
CA CYS A 16 4.08 -36.65 -11.37
C CYS A 16 4.93 -36.83 -10.10
N THR A 17 5.19 -35.71 -9.44
CA THR A 17 4.48 -35.48 -8.18
C THR A 17 3.83 -34.11 -8.24
N GLU A 18 2.51 -34.05 -8.01
CA GLU A 18 1.89 -32.89 -7.38
C GLU A 18 2.58 -32.75 -6.02
N ASN A 19 3.75 -32.11 -6.01
CA ASN A 19 4.28 -31.60 -4.77
C ASN A 19 3.33 -30.49 -4.38
N GLU A 20 2.50 -30.79 -3.37
CA GLU A 20 2.03 -29.88 -2.35
C GLU A 20 2.77 -28.54 -2.50
N MET A 21 2.10 -27.57 -3.10
CA MET A 21 2.53 -26.19 -2.97
C MET A 21 2.43 -25.91 -1.47
N GLU A 22 3.50 -26.21 -0.73
CA GLU A 22 3.73 -25.67 0.60
C GLU A 22 3.32 -24.21 0.51
N ASP A 23 2.40 -23.79 1.39
CA ASP A 23 2.10 -22.40 1.70
C ASP A 23 3.38 -21.71 2.17
N ARG A 24 4.32 -21.48 1.25
CA ARG A 24 5.50 -20.68 1.49
C ARG A 24 4.96 -19.28 1.66
N GLU A 25 5.10 -18.75 2.88
CA GLU A 25 4.82 -17.35 3.13
C GLU A 25 5.47 -16.50 2.02
N PRO A 26 4.74 -15.55 1.43
CA PRO A 26 5.29 -14.76 0.35
C PRO A 26 6.57 -14.05 0.80
N ASN A 27 7.64 -14.21 0.02
CA ASN A 27 8.92 -13.56 0.33
C ASN A 27 8.86 -12.06 -0.03
N TYR A 28 8.77 -11.21 0.98
CA TYR A 28 8.71 -9.75 0.83
C TYR A 28 10.07 -9.04 0.82
N THR A 29 11.21 -9.75 0.87
CA THR A 29 12.54 -9.15 1.05
C THR A 29 12.83 -8.01 0.06
N LEU A 30 12.56 -8.23 -1.23
CA LEU A 30 12.79 -7.21 -2.26
C LEU A 30 11.85 -6.00 -2.10
N SER A 31 10.57 -6.25 -1.79
CA SER A 31 9.57 -5.20 -1.59
C SER A 31 9.89 -4.35 -0.34
N LEU A 32 10.38 -4.98 0.74
CA LEU A 32 10.76 -4.30 1.98
C LEU A 32 12.09 -3.53 1.87
N ALA A 33 12.89 -3.82 0.84
CA ALA A 33 14.10 -3.06 0.50
C ALA A 33 13.81 -1.83 -0.37
N ASN A 34 12.66 -1.79 -1.05
CA ASN A 34 12.26 -0.67 -1.89
C ASN A 34 11.41 0.32 -1.09
N SER A 35 11.88 1.57 -0.98
CA SER A 35 11.15 2.67 -0.34
C SER A 35 10.45 3.60 -1.34
N THR A 36 10.48 3.29 -2.64
CA THR A 36 9.76 4.11 -3.65
C THR A 36 8.26 3.99 -3.40
N PRO A 37 7.54 5.10 -3.19
CA PRO A 37 6.10 5.08 -3.01
C PRO A 37 5.41 4.38 -4.17
N SER A 38 4.56 3.41 -3.84
CA SER A 38 3.96 2.51 -4.84
C SER A 38 2.75 1.75 -4.32
N LEU A 39 1.95 1.23 -5.25
CA LEU A 39 0.92 0.21 -5.06
C LEU A 39 1.06 -0.84 -6.17
N SER A 40 1.26 -2.10 -5.79
CA SER A 40 1.19 -3.25 -6.71
C SER A 40 0.13 -4.21 -6.21
N ALA A 41 -0.84 -4.59 -7.04
CA ALA A 41 -1.95 -5.47 -6.63
C ALA A 41 -2.67 -6.07 -7.83
N ASN A 42 -3.64 -6.95 -7.58
CA ASN A 42 -4.68 -7.31 -8.53
C ASN A 42 -5.94 -6.50 -8.24
N LEU A 43 -6.35 -5.64 -9.17
CA LEU A 43 -7.61 -4.91 -9.13
C LEU A 43 -8.63 -5.67 -9.98
N ASN A 44 -9.59 -6.29 -9.30
CA ASN A 44 -10.42 -7.36 -9.84
C ASN A 44 -9.56 -8.50 -10.39
N SER A 45 -9.39 -8.56 -11.71
CA SER A 45 -8.58 -9.57 -12.40
C SER A 45 -7.39 -8.96 -13.18
N GLN A 46 -7.16 -7.65 -13.03
CA GLN A 46 -6.09 -6.94 -13.73
C GLN A 46 -4.96 -6.60 -12.76
N SER A 47 -3.73 -6.91 -13.14
CA SER A 47 -2.56 -6.48 -12.38
C SER A 47 -2.34 -4.98 -12.56
N ILE A 48 -2.16 -4.28 -11.45
CA ILE A 48 -1.78 -2.87 -11.42
C ILE A 48 -0.42 -2.70 -10.76
N ASN A 49 0.36 -1.76 -11.26
CA ASN A 49 1.59 -1.29 -10.64
C ASN A 49 1.63 0.23 -10.79
N TRP A 50 1.30 0.94 -9.72
CA TRP A 50 1.31 2.39 -9.66
C TRP A 50 2.52 2.80 -8.84
N ARG A 51 3.42 3.61 -9.40
CA ARG A 51 4.68 3.95 -8.76
C ARG A 51 4.99 5.43 -8.94
N TYR A 52 5.49 6.04 -7.88
CA TYR A 52 6.02 7.40 -7.93
C TYR A 52 7.34 7.44 -8.72
N GLY A 53 7.43 8.35 -9.69
CA GLY A 53 8.62 8.53 -10.52
C GLY A 53 8.33 9.16 -11.88
N PHE A 54 9.36 9.22 -12.74
CA PHE A 54 9.29 9.89 -14.04
C PHE A 54 8.19 9.28 -14.93
N GLN A 55 7.20 10.11 -15.33
CA GLN A 55 6.13 9.82 -16.30
C GLN A 55 5.03 8.82 -15.89
N GLU A 56 4.88 8.46 -14.61
CA GLU A 56 3.83 7.53 -14.17
C GLU A 56 2.82 8.21 -13.20
N TYR A 57 3.10 8.16 -11.90
CA TYR A 57 2.24 8.72 -10.86
C TYR A 57 2.95 9.82 -10.07
N GLN A 58 2.23 10.88 -9.76
CA GLN A 58 2.63 11.92 -8.82
C GLN A 58 2.30 11.48 -7.39
N MET A 59 3.15 11.85 -6.44
CA MET A 59 2.91 11.62 -5.02
C MET A 59 2.35 12.88 -4.37
N ILE A 60 1.30 12.71 -3.56
CA ILE A 60 0.75 13.77 -2.71
C ILE A 60 0.79 13.26 -1.27
N ILE A 61 1.37 14.06 -0.37
CA ILE A 61 1.46 13.74 1.05
C ILE A 61 1.07 14.96 1.87
N GLY A 62 0.44 14.74 3.01
CA GLY A 62 0.06 15.83 3.91
C GLY A 62 -0.70 15.35 5.13
N TYR A 63 -1.22 16.30 5.88
CA TYR A 63 -2.09 16.04 7.01
C TYR A 63 -3.17 17.13 7.11
N CYS A 64 -4.30 16.77 7.72
CA CYS A 64 -5.28 17.75 8.18
C CYS A 64 -5.31 17.78 9.70
N ASN A 65 -5.65 18.95 10.24
CA ASN A 65 -5.84 19.15 11.67
C ASN A 65 -7.21 18.61 12.07
N ALA A 66 -7.22 17.58 12.93
CA ALA A 66 -8.41 16.77 13.16
C ALA A 66 -9.51 17.49 13.96
N ASN A 67 -9.21 18.63 14.57
CA ASN A 67 -10.18 19.46 15.31
C ASN A 67 -10.77 20.61 14.47
N GLY A 68 -10.45 20.70 13.17
CA GLY A 68 -10.91 21.80 12.31
C GLY A 68 -10.30 23.17 12.66
N VAL A 69 -9.32 23.21 13.57
CA VAL A 69 -8.56 24.41 13.90
C VAL A 69 -7.39 24.54 12.94
N SER A 70 -7.33 25.65 12.20
CA SER A 70 -6.19 25.96 11.35
C SER A 70 -5.01 26.42 12.21
N GLY A 71 -3.94 25.62 12.22
CA GLY A 71 -2.74 25.94 12.98
C GLY A 71 -1.67 24.88 12.82
N THR A 72 -0.45 25.27 12.48
CA THR A 72 0.69 24.34 12.36
C THR A 72 1.06 23.67 13.68
N LYS A 73 0.56 24.22 14.80
CA LYS A 73 0.77 23.73 16.17
C LYS A 73 -0.32 22.79 16.69
N GLU A 74 -1.31 22.41 15.88
CA GLU A 74 -2.28 21.39 16.30
C GLU A 74 -1.60 20.01 16.24
N PRO A 75 -1.49 19.29 17.37
CA PRO A 75 -0.81 18.01 17.41
C PRO A 75 -1.72 16.87 16.90
N LEU A 76 -3.05 17.03 16.98
CA LEU A 76 -4.01 16.05 16.51
C LEU A 76 -4.15 16.12 14.98
N ARG A 77 -3.59 15.11 14.31
CA ARG A 77 -3.49 15.08 12.85
C ARG A 77 -4.06 13.80 12.28
N ILE A 78 -4.62 13.91 11.08
CA ILE A 78 -4.96 12.79 10.20
C ILE A 78 -4.02 12.88 9.00
N LEU A 79 -3.19 11.85 8.79
CA LEU A 79 -2.16 11.85 7.75
C LEU A 79 -2.69 11.17 6.50
N ASN A 80 -2.29 11.68 5.35
CA ASN A 80 -2.72 11.19 4.05
C ASN A 80 -1.53 11.01 3.11
N PHE A 81 -1.57 9.91 2.37
CA PHE A 81 -0.68 9.58 1.26
C PHE A 81 -1.51 9.29 0.02
N GLU A 82 -1.07 9.79 -1.13
CA GLU A 82 -1.73 9.54 -2.41
C GLU A 82 -0.73 9.32 -3.54
N LEU A 83 -1.13 8.47 -4.49
CA LEU A 83 -0.55 8.38 -5.83
C LEU A 83 -1.61 8.77 -6.85
N SER A 84 -1.32 9.70 -7.75
CA SER A 84 -2.26 10.18 -8.76
C SER A 84 -1.63 10.15 -10.15
N SER A 85 -2.36 9.66 -11.14
CA SER A 85 -2.01 9.89 -12.54
C SER A 85 -2.03 11.39 -12.87
N ASP A 86 -1.31 11.80 -13.89
CA ASP A 86 -1.20 13.21 -14.30
C ASP A 86 -2.56 13.84 -14.67
N ASP A 87 -3.46 13.04 -15.25
CA ASP A 87 -4.84 13.45 -15.58
C ASP A 87 -5.81 13.31 -14.39
N THR A 88 -5.34 12.83 -13.25
CA THR A 88 -6.09 12.54 -12.01
C THR A 88 -7.23 11.53 -12.15
N SER A 89 -7.35 10.85 -13.30
CA SER A 89 -8.40 9.86 -13.55
C SER A 89 -8.21 8.61 -12.70
N ASN A 90 -6.95 8.28 -12.39
CA ASN A 90 -6.57 7.18 -11.54
C ASN A 90 -5.83 7.71 -10.31
N LYS A 91 -6.34 7.38 -9.13
CA LYS A 91 -5.75 7.80 -7.86
C LYS A 91 -5.86 6.68 -6.84
N PHE A 92 -4.85 6.59 -5.99
CA PHE A 92 -4.86 5.77 -4.80
C PHE A 92 -4.65 6.69 -3.58
N SER A 93 -5.37 6.45 -2.49
CA SER A 93 -5.23 7.19 -1.24
C SER A 93 -5.20 6.25 -0.04
N PHE A 94 -4.32 6.55 0.90
CA PHE A 94 -4.20 5.89 2.18
C PHE A 94 -4.19 6.93 3.30
N THR A 95 -5.19 6.85 4.16
CA THR A 95 -5.38 7.78 5.27
C THR A 95 -5.24 7.03 6.59
N LEU A 96 -4.50 7.63 7.51
CA LEU A 96 -4.33 7.11 8.87
C LEU A 96 -5.49 7.53 9.77
N PRO A 97 -5.76 6.78 10.86
CA PRO A 97 -6.58 7.31 11.92
C PRO A 97 -5.95 8.58 12.51
N LYS A 98 -6.80 9.43 13.07
CA LYS A 98 -6.42 10.58 13.90
C LYS A 98 -5.46 10.11 14.99
N MET A 99 -4.37 10.86 15.14
CA MET A 99 -3.40 10.64 16.20
C MET A 99 -2.82 11.95 16.74
N ASP A 100 -2.46 11.95 18.02
CA ASP A 100 -1.61 12.96 18.63
C ASP A 100 -0.15 12.77 18.17
N THR A 101 0.29 13.62 17.25
CA THR A 101 1.65 13.59 16.70
C THR A 101 2.70 14.24 17.60
N SER A 102 2.29 14.79 18.75
CA SER A 102 3.19 15.22 19.82
C SER A 102 3.47 14.12 20.84
N ASP A 103 2.69 13.03 20.86
CA ASP A 103 2.93 11.83 21.68
C ASP A 103 3.58 10.71 20.85
N PRO A 104 4.89 10.42 21.02
CA PRO A 104 5.56 9.34 20.31
C PRO A 104 4.96 7.96 20.55
N ASN A 105 4.30 7.73 21.70
CA ASN A 105 3.68 6.45 22.00
C ASN A 105 2.42 6.24 21.16
N GLU A 106 1.63 7.30 20.96
CA GLU A 106 0.44 7.25 20.11
C GLU A 106 0.82 7.02 18.65
N VAL A 107 1.81 7.78 18.15
CA VAL A 107 2.38 7.58 16.80
C VAL A 107 2.86 6.15 16.62
N LYS A 108 3.64 5.62 17.56
CA LYS A 108 4.14 4.23 17.52
C LYS A 108 3.01 3.21 17.58
N SER A 109 1.97 3.46 18.36
CA SER A 109 0.80 2.58 18.47
C SER A 109 0.07 2.46 17.13
N VAL A 110 -0.25 3.60 16.51
CA VAL A 110 -0.93 3.65 15.20
C VAL A 110 -0.09 2.97 14.11
N LEU A 111 1.19 3.30 14.03
CA LEU A 111 2.12 2.82 12.99
C LEU A 111 2.81 1.49 13.30
N SER A 112 2.48 0.84 14.42
CA SER A 112 3.09 -0.44 14.78
C SER A 112 2.81 -1.54 13.74
N LYS A 113 3.78 -2.45 13.57
CA LYS A 113 3.62 -3.65 12.73
C LYS A 113 2.38 -4.46 13.16
N GLY A 114 1.66 -5.00 12.19
CA GLY A 114 0.55 -5.92 12.40
C GLY A 114 -0.76 -5.47 11.75
N GLN A 115 -1.82 -6.20 12.03
CA GLN A 115 -3.14 -5.96 11.44
C GLN A 115 -3.73 -4.63 11.90
N LYS A 116 -4.25 -3.86 10.95
CA LYS A 116 -4.97 -2.60 11.19
C LYS A 116 -6.36 -2.68 10.61
N GLN A 117 -7.33 -2.19 11.37
CA GLN A 117 -8.73 -2.17 10.99
C GLN A 117 -8.98 -1.02 10.03
N LEU A 118 -9.66 -1.32 8.92
CA LEU A 118 -10.21 -0.31 8.03
C LEU A 118 -11.59 0.13 8.50
N GLY A 119 -11.95 1.38 8.21
CA GLY A 119 -13.30 1.86 8.39
C GLY A 119 -13.55 3.23 7.78
N HIS A 120 -14.69 3.83 8.14
CA HIS A 120 -15.23 5.02 7.48
C HIS A 120 -15.21 6.28 8.37
N SER A 121 -14.51 6.19 9.51
CA SER A 121 -14.38 7.28 10.47
C SER A 121 -12.93 7.71 10.59
N ASP A 122 -12.72 8.91 11.12
CA ASP A 122 -11.39 9.46 11.38
C ASP A 122 -10.58 8.63 12.39
N ASN A 123 -11.17 7.64 13.07
CA ASN A 123 -10.48 6.80 14.06
C ASN A 123 -9.96 5.48 13.48
N GLN A 124 -10.06 5.28 12.17
CA GLN A 124 -9.63 4.05 11.50
C GLN A 124 -8.82 4.39 10.25
N PHE A 125 -8.05 3.42 9.76
CA PHE A 125 -7.39 3.55 8.48
C PHE A 125 -8.44 3.57 7.37
N GLN A 126 -8.21 4.41 6.36
CA GLN A 126 -9.09 4.52 5.20
C GLN A 126 -8.31 4.29 3.92
N PHE A 127 -8.98 3.65 2.97
CA PHE A 127 -8.48 3.35 1.64
C PHE A 127 -9.48 3.83 0.61
N TYR A 128 -8.99 4.52 -0.40
CA TYR A 128 -9.80 4.84 -1.56
C TYR A 128 -9.00 4.69 -2.85
N ILE A 129 -9.70 4.27 -3.90
CA ILE A 129 -9.22 4.23 -5.28
C ILE A 129 -10.17 5.06 -6.13
N ARG A 130 -9.61 5.98 -6.93
CA ARG A 130 -10.28 6.50 -8.12
C ARG A 130 -9.81 5.71 -9.30
N LYS A 131 -10.76 5.18 -10.07
CA LYS A 131 -10.48 4.48 -11.31
C LYS A 131 -11.35 5.06 -12.40
N ASP A 132 -10.73 5.54 -13.47
CA ASP A 132 -11.40 6.17 -14.62
C ASP A 132 -12.40 7.26 -14.17
N GLY A 133 -12.02 8.05 -13.16
CA GLY A 133 -12.82 9.13 -12.61
C GLY A 133 -13.82 8.74 -11.51
N ILE A 134 -14.09 7.44 -11.30
CA ILE A 134 -15.07 6.92 -10.33
C ILE A 134 -14.38 6.61 -9.00
N TYR A 135 -14.99 7.02 -7.88
CA TYR A 135 -14.47 6.83 -6.53
C TYR A 135 -14.97 5.53 -5.91
N TYR A 136 -14.05 4.74 -5.37
CA TYR A 136 -14.33 3.52 -4.61
C TYR A 136 -13.65 3.62 -3.24
N PHE A 137 -14.41 3.37 -2.17
CA PHE A 137 -13.96 3.49 -0.79
C PHE A 137 -14.20 2.18 -0.03
N ASN A 138 -13.42 1.95 1.03
CA ASN A 138 -13.67 0.79 1.89
C ASN A 138 -15.02 0.96 2.62
N SER A 139 -15.99 0.10 2.30
CA SER A 139 -17.36 0.18 2.84
C SER A 139 -17.59 -0.74 4.04
N ALA A 140 -16.72 -1.72 4.29
CA ALA A 140 -16.93 -2.71 5.34
C ALA A 140 -16.00 -2.51 6.55
N SER A 141 -16.60 -2.52 7.76
CA SER A 141 -15.93 -2.25 9.04
C SER A 141 -15.13 -3.42 9.61
N ASN A 142 -15.02 -4.54 8.87
CA ASN A 142 -14.29 -5.75 9.28
C ASN A 142 -13.06 -6.05 8.41
N GLN A 143 -12.76 -5.22 7.42
CA GLN A 143 -11.63 -5.42 6.53
C GLN A 143 -10.33 -4.95 7.16
N LYS A 144 -9.22 -5.63 6.86
CA LYS A 144 -7.94 -5.34 7.48
C LYS A 144 -6.86 -5.19 6.42
N ILE A 145 -5.88 -4.38 6.76
CA ILE A 145 -4.55 -4.36 6.15
C ILE A 145 -3.52 -4.80 7.18
N GLU A 146 -2.31 -5.08 6.75
CA GLU A 146 -1.20 -5.39 7.65
C GLU A 146 -0.04 -4.43 7.39
N ILE A 147 0.37 -3.67 8.41
CA ILE A 147 1.63 -2.93 8.35
C ILE A 147 2.76 -3.95 8.56
N LEU A 148 3.64 -4.09 7.58
CA LEU A 148 4.77 -5.02 7.60
C LEU A 148 6.01 -4.41 8.24
N LYS A 149 6.25 -3.12 7.97
CA LYS A 149 7.44 -2.38 8.37
C LYS A 149 7.11 -0.88 8.38
N THR A 150 7.81 -0.14 9.23
CA THR A 150 7.90 1.31 9.19
C THR A 150 9.35 1.76 9.33
N GLU A 151 9.70 2.89 8.73
CA GLU A 151 11.05 3.45 8.76
C GLU A 151 10.99 4.98 8.69
N GLU A 152 11.62 5.65 9.65
CA GLU A 152 11.80 7.11 9.57
C GLU A 152 13.01 7.43 8.70
N ILE A 153 12.81 8.32 7.73
CA ILE A 153 13.86 8.84 6.85
C ILE A 153 13.90 10.37 6.94
N ILE A 154 15.05 10.95 6.62
CA ILE A 154 15.24 12.39 6.46
C ILE A 154 15.42 12.66 4.97
N LYS A 155 14.59 13.53 4.40
CA LYS A 155 14.67 13.92 2.98
C LYS A 155 15.63 15.10 2.80
N GLU A 156 15.92 15.45 1.55
CA GLU A 156 16.84 16.55 1.21
C GLU A 156 16.38 17.91 1.74
N ASP A 157 15.08 18.08 2.02
CA ASP A 157 14.48 19.26 2.65
C ASP A 157 14.65 19.28 4.19
N ASN A 158 15.45 18.36 4.75
CA ASN A 158 15.64 18.10 6.19
C ASN A 158 14.35 17.71 6.95
N GLN A 159 13.27 17.44 6.23
CA GLN A 159 12.04 17.06 6.88
C GLN A 159 12.02 15.55 7.13
N LYS A 160 11.50 15.18 8.29
CA LYS A 160 11.24 13.78 8.63
C LYS A 160 10.07 13.25 7.80
N ARG A 161 10.21 12.01 7.32
CA ARG A 161 9.15 11.24 6.68
C ARG A 161 9.08 9.86 7.30
N MET A 162 7.89 9.31 7.38
CA MET A 162 7.69 7.91 7.75
C MET A 162 7.34 7.12 6.49
N VAL A 163 8.16 6.12 6.16
CA VAL A 163 7.84 5.15 5.12
C VAL A 163 7.11 3.97 5.77
N VAL A 164 6.00 3.55 5.16
CA VAL A 164 5.14 2.47 5.67
C VAL A 164 4.95 1.43 4.57
N TRP A 165 5.29 0.18 4.87
CA TRP A 165 5.03 -0.96 3.98
C TRP A 165 3.78 -1.67 4.45
N VAL A 166 2.81 -1.82 3.55
CA VAL A 166 1.50 -2.38 3.85
C VAL A 166 1.18 -3.53 2.92
N LYS A 167 0.72 -4.63 3.50
CA LYS A 167 0.14 -5.77 2.80
C LYS A 167 -1.38 -5.66 2.79
N ILE A 168 -1.97 -5.97 1.65
CA ILE A 168 -3.41 -5.99 1.41
C ILE A 168 -3.77 -7.38 0.87
N GLU A 169 -4.36 -8.24 1.68
CA GLU A 169 -4.74 -9.59 1.23
C GLU A 169 -5.96 -9.55 0.32
N ASN A 170 -7.04 -8.96 0.82
CA ASN A 170 -8.30 -8.84 0.13
C ASN A 170 -9.07 -7.62 0.65
N LEU A 171 -9.18 -6.60 -0.18
CA LEU A 171 -9.91 -5.38 0.10
C LEU A 171 -11.00 -5.18 -0.96
N GLU A 172 -12.24 -5.24 -0.51
CA GLU A 172 -13.42 -4.82 -1.28
C GLU A 172 -13.63 -3.32 -1.05
N LEU A 173 -13.64 -2.57 -2.15
CA LEU A 173 -14.02 -1.16 -2.21
C LEU A 173 -15.35 -1.04 -2.95
N GLN A 174 -16.12 -0.02 -2.62
CA GLN A 174 -17.44 0.21 -3.22
C GLN A 174 -17.59 1.67 -3.61
N ASN A 175 -18.31 1.95 -4.70
CA ASN A 175 -18.70 3.32 -5.06
C ASN A 175 -20.13 3.64 -4.59
N GLU A 176 -20.58 4.87 -4.82
CA GLU A 176 -21.91 5.34 -4.41
C GLU A 176 -23.08 4.59 -5.07
N THR A 177 -22.88 3.98 -6.24
CA THR A 177 -23.90 3.20 -6.95
C THR A 177 -23.93 1.73 -6.49
N GLY A 178 -22.98 1.34 -5.64
CA GLY A 178 -22.86 0.02 -5.07
C GLY A 178 -21.97 -0.95 -5.86
N GLU A 179 -21.38 -0.51 -6.97
CA GLU A 179 -20.38 -1.27 -7.72
C GLU A 179 -19.14 -1.52 -6.87
N LYS A 180 -18.54 -2.70 -7.04
CA LYS A 180 -17.42 -3.16 -6.21
C LYS A 180 -16.12 -3.28 -7.02
N LEU A 181 -15.02 -2.91 -6.38
CA LEU A 181 -13.67 -3.27 -6.80
C LEU A 181 -13.03 -4.16 -5.73
N HIS A 182 -12.32 -5.20 -6.17
CA HIS A 182 -11.58 -6.08 -5.29
C HIS A 182 -10.08 -5.89 -5.51
N LEU A 183 -9.39 -5.36 -4.52
CA LEU A 183 -7.94 -5.27 -4.49
C LEU A 183 -7.38 -6.48 -3.72
N LYS A 184 -6.61 -7.34 -4.39
CA LYS A 184 -6.06 -8.57 -3.82
C LYS A 184 -4.56 -8.65 -3.97
N ASN A 185 -3.91 -9.36 -3.05
CA ASN A 185 -2.46 -9.62 -3.07
C ASN A 185 -1.64 -8.34 -3.26
N GLY A 186 -2.07 -7.28 -2.59
CA GLY A 186 -1.51 -5.95 -2.70
C GLY A 186 -0.31 -5.74 -1.79
N LEU A 187 0.67 -5.00 -2.30
CA LEU A 187 1.75 -4.38 -1.55
C LEU A 187 1.77 -2.90 -1.85
N MET A 188 1.80 -2.10 -0.79
CA MET A 188 1.90 -0.66 -0.85
C MET A 188 3.14 -0.20 -0.09
N VAL A 189 3.80 0.81 -0.65
CA VAL A 189 4.78 1.64 0.05
C VAL A 189 4.22 3.05 0.09
N ALA A 190 3.94 3.57 1.28
CA ALA A 190 3.46 4.92 1.50
C ALA A 190 4.53 5.77 2.17
N GLU A 191 4.69 7.02 1.74
CA GLU A 191 5.49 8.03 2.44
C GLU A 191 4.50 8.95 3.18
N LEU A 192 4.74 9.21 4.46
CA LEU A 192 3.91 10.06 5.30
C LEU A 192 4.71 11.26 5.80
N TYR A 193 4.05 12.42 5.87
CA TYR A 193 4.58 13.66 6.41
C TYR A 193 3.78 14.13 7.62
N GLY A 194 4.46 14.73 8.59
CA GLY A 194 3.84 15.30 9.79
C GLY A 194 3.49 14.28 10.87
N HIS A 195 4.07 13.08 10.83
CA HIS A 195 3.88 12.02 11.84
C HIS A 195 4.51 12.34 13.19
N ILE A 196 5.44 13.29 13.21
CA ILE A 196 5.97 13.89 14.43
C ILE A 196 5.74 15.40 14.32
N MET A 197 5.23 15.99 15.40
CA MET A 197 5.19 17.44 15.55
C MET A 197 6.57 17.94 15.99
N GLU A 198 7.16 18.82 15.18
CA GLU A 198 8.39 19.52 15.54
C GLU A 198 8.02 20.74 16.41
N ASN A 199 8.70 20.90 17.54
CA ASN A 199 8.49 21.97 18.51
C ASN A 199 9.34 23.20 18.21
#